data_AF-A0A832HEL3-F1
#
_entry.id   AF-A0A832HEL3-F1
#
_cell.length_a   1.000
_cell.length_b   1.000
_cell.length_c   1.000
_cell.angle_alpha   90.00
_cell.angle_beta   90.00
_cell.angle_gamma   90.00
#
_symmetry.space_group_name_H-M   'P 1'
#
loop_
_entity.id
_entity.type
_entity.pdbx_description
1 polymer ?
#
loop_
_entity_poly.entity_id
_entity_poly.type
_entity_poly.pdbx_seq_one_letter_code
_entity_poly.pdbx_strand_id
1 'polypeptide(L)'
;MRMILGCLVLALVVVGVTLGQGTQPGVGSTAPATQAKKPEAITGQCHCGQLKYEVTGTVIKCSYCDCQGCRRATGALKAPFVTVAWKDLKVSGGEAAKFQMSGGKKCDAAGAWYSCPTCRSPLYWKGHKGEEVDLFAGTLDDAKVFVVKP
;
A
#
# COMPACT_ATOMS: atom_id res chain seq x y z
N MET A 1 -12.46 -16.55 59.58
CA MET A 1 -13.05 -16.52 58.22
C MET A 1 -11.93 -16.20 57.25
N ARG A 2 -11.71 -17.06 56.25
CA ARG A 2 -10.63 -17.10 55.22
C ARG A 2 -9.25 -17.64 55.65
N MET A 3 -9.15 -18.95 55.41
CA MET A 3 -7.97 -19.81 55.43
C MET A 3 -7.03 -19.49 54.26
N ILE A 4 -5.74 -19.60 54.54
CA ILE A 4 -4.61 -19.60 53.62
C ILE A 4 -4.65 -20.91 52.82
N LEU A 5 -4.72 -20.85 51.48
CA LEU A 5 -4.69 -22.05 50.65
C LEU A 5 -3.83 -21.82 49.39
N GLY A 6 -2.73 -22.58 49.32
CA GLY A 6 -2.30 -23.23 48.09
C GLY A 6 -1.32 -22.46 47.20
N CYS A 7 -0.03 -22.52 47.54
CA CYS A 7 1.02 -22.56 46.53
C CYS A 7 0.83 -23.82 45.67
N LEU A 8 0.18 -23.68 44.51
CA LEU A 8 0.16 -24.72 43.48
C LEU A 8 1.12 -24.29 42.36
N VAL A 9 2.37 -24.74 42.47
CA VAL A 9 3.37 -24.64 41.40
C VAL A 9 3.03 -25.70 40.36
N LEU A 10 2.23 -25.35 39.35
CA LEU A 10 2.04 -26.21 38.18
C LEU A 10 3.25 -26.08 37.27
N ALA A 11 4.12 -27.08 37.33
CA ALA A 11 5.16 -27.32 36.34
C ALA A 11 4.50 -27.75 35.01
N LEU A 12 4.37 -26.82 34.05
CA LEU A 12 4.06 -27.16 32.68
C LEU A 12 5.36 -27.37 31.90
N VAL A 13 5.63 -28.66 31.72
CA VAL A 13 6.53 -29.34 30.79
C VAL A 13 6.85 -28.50 29.55
N VAL A 14 8.12 -28.09 29.43
CA VAL A 14 8.71 -27.53 28.21
C VAL A 14 8.93 -28.69 27.23
N VAL A 15 7.94 -28.95 26.36
CA VAL A 15 8.12 -29.88 25.24
C VAL A 15 8.89 -29.14 24.15
N GLY A 16 10.13 -29.59 23.92
CA GLY A 16 11.06 -29.05 22.93
C GLY A 16 10.45 -29.04 21.53
N VAL A 17 10.35 -27.84 20.96
CA VAL A 17 10.15 -27.65 19.52
C VAL A 17 11.51 -27.88 18.87
N THR A 18 11.64 -29.01 18.18
CA THR A 18 12.79 -29.33 17.34
C THR A 18 12.81 -28.37 16.14
N LEU A 19 13.90 -27.62 15.99
CA LEU A 19 14.19 -26.81 14.81
C LEU A 19 14.43 -27.75 13.61
N GLY A 20 13.36 -28.08 12.88
CA GLY A 20 13.45 -28.68 11.56
C GLY A 20 13.93 -27.64 10.55
N GLN A 21 15.23 -27.65 10.23
CA GLN A 21 15.77 -26.94 9.07
C GLN A 21 15.31 -27.65 7.79
N GLY A 22 14.15 -27.24 7.27
CA GLY A 22 13.72 -27.60 5.92
C GLY A 22 14.50 -26.80 4.89
N THR A 23 15.49 -27.42 4.24
CA THR A 23 16.16 -26.88 3.06
C THR A 23 15.17 -26.82 1.90
N GLN A 24 14.80 -25.62 1.45
CA GLN A 24 14.03 -25.42 0.21
C GLN A 24 14.98 -25.55 -1.00
N PRO A 25 14.64 -26.36 -2.03
CA PRO A 25 15.39 -26.41 -3.28
C PRO A 25 15.15 -25.14 -4.12
N GLY A 26 16.22 -24.68 -4.77
CA GLY A 26 16.31 -23.40 -5.46
C GLY A 26 15.28 -23.18 -6.57
N VAL A 27 14.65 -22.01 -6.54
CA VAL A 27 13.88 -21.46 -7.66
C VAL A 27 14.84 -20.75 -8.61
N GLY A 28 15.09 -21.37 -9.77
CA GLY A 28 15.76 -20.71 -10.88
C GLY A 28 14.90 -19.57 -11.41
N SER A 29 15.34 -18.33 -11.22
CA SER A 29 14.76 -17.16 -11.87
C SER A 29 15.49 -16.89 -13.18
N THR A 30 15.03 -17.51 -14.27
CA THR A 30 15.37 -17.04 -15.61
C THR A 30 14.37 -15.97 -16.00
N ALA A 31 14.74 -14.71 -15.79
CA ALA A 31 14.01 -13.57 -16.34
C ALA A 31 14.20 -13.53 -17.87
N PRO A 32 13.13 -13.52 -18.69
CA PRO A 32 13.29 -13.35 -20.13
C PRO A 32 13.48 -11.88 -20.52
N ALA A 33 14.40 -11.73 -21.48
CA ALA A 33 14.71 -10.62 -22.38
C ALA A 33 13.84 -9.36 -22.34
N THR A 34 14.50 -8.24 -22.08
CA THR A 34 14.00 -6.87 -22.23
C THR A 34 13.68 -6.55 -23.70
N GLN A 35 12.41 -6.24 -23.99
CA GLN A 35 11.97 -5.70 -25.28
C GLN A 35 11.87 -4.16 -25.21
N ALA A 36 12.11 -3.50 -26.34
CA ALA A 36 12.22 -2.05 -26.46
C ALA A 36 10.95 -1.29 -26.04
N LYS A 37 11.14 -0.27 -25.20
CA LYS A 37 10.14 0.36 -24.33
C LYS A 37 9.36 1.49 -25.02
N LYS A 38 8.08 1.27 -25.37
CA LYS A 38 7.04 2.32 -25.45
C LYS A 38 7.15 3.19 -24.18
N PRO A 39 6.85 4.52 -24.14
CA PRO A 39 6.81 5.24 -22.86
C PRO A 39 6.00 4.40 -21.87
N GLU A 40 6.71 3.84 -20.89
CA GLU A 40 6.20 2.66 -20.18
C GLU A 40 4.99 3.16 -19.40
N ALA A 41 3.84 2.56 -19.68
CA ALA A 41 2.63 2.88 -18.93
C ALA A 41 2.95 2.72 -17.44
N ILE A 42 2.57 3.70 -16.63
CA ILE A 42 2.87 3.63 -15.20
C ILE A 42 1.90 2.62 -14.62
N THR A 43 2.43 1.50 -14.15
CA THR A 43 1.62 0.44 -13.55
C THR A 43 1.91 0.31 -12.06
N GLY A 44 0.96 -0.31 -11.38
CA GLY A 44 1.14 -0.69 -10.00
C GLY A 44 -0.03 -1.54 -9.50
N GLN A 45 0.09 -1.97 -8.26
CA GLN A 45 -0.86 -2.89 -7.66
C GLN A 45 -0.88 -2.82 -6.14
N CYS A 46 -1.96 -3.32 -5.55
CA CYS A 46 -2.01 -3.51 -4.10
C CYS A 46 -1.11 -4.68 -3.67
N HIS A 47 -0.86 -4.81 -2.36
CA HIS A 47 0.07 -5.83 -1.83
C HIS A 47 -0.31 -7.27 -2.19
N CYS A 48 -1.60 -7.61 -2.24
CA CYS A 48 -2.05 -8.95 -2.65
C CYS A 48 -2.17 -9.15 -4.16
N GLY A 49 -1.91 -8.11 -4.98
CA GLY A 49 -2.01 -8.18 -6.44
C GLY A 49 -3.43 -8.26 -7.02
N GLN A 50 -4.48 -8.25 -6.17
CA GLN A 50 -5.87 -8.30 -6.65
C GLN A 50 -6.22 -7.05 -7.46
N LEU A 51 -5.97 -5.86 -6.91
CA LEU A 51 -6.20 -4.61 -7.59
C LEU A 51 -4.93 -4.16 -8.29
N LYS A 52 -5.05 -3.88 -9.59
CA LYS A 52 -3.99 -3.38 -10.45
C LYS A 52 -4.43 -2.11 -11.13
N TYR A 53 -3.50 -1.20 -11.39
CA TYR A 53 -3.79 0.00 -12.16
C TYR A 53 -2.77 0.22 -13.27
N GLU A 54 -3.24 0.92 -14.30
CA GLU A 54 -2.44 1.41 -15.41
C GLU A 54 -2.76 2.89 -15.60
N VAL A 55 -1.71 3.70 -15.79
CA VAL A 55 -1.82 5.09 -16.20
C VAL A 55 -1.23 5.26 -17.59
N THR A 56 -2.06 5.74 -18.51
CA THR A 56 -1.65 6.00 -19.90
C THR A 56 -1.06 7.40 -20.11
N GLY A 57 -1.25 8.28 -19.13
CA GLY A 57 -0.75 9.67 -19.12
C GLY A 57 0.63 9.82 -18.49
N THR A 58 1.04 11.07 -18.28
CA THR A 58 2.33 11.42 -17.67
C THR A 58 2.18 11.75 -16.18
N VAL A 59 3.29 11.64 -15.44
CA VAL A 59 3.36 12.14 -14.06
C VAL A 59 3.27 13.66 -14.06
N ILE A 60 2.31 14.21 -13.32
CA ILE A 60 2.15 15.65 -13.10
C ILE A 60 3.14 16.12 -12.04
N LYS A 61 3.18 15.44 -10.90
CA LYS A 61 4.13 15.73 -9.81
C LYS A 61 4.39 14.49 -8.95
N CYS A 62 5.57 14.41 -8.37
CA CYS A 62 5.86 13.53 -7.24
C CYS A 62 6.02 14.40 -5.98
N SER A 63 5.42 13.98 -4.88
CA SER A 63 5.47 14.76 -3.64
C SER A 63 5.38 13.87 -2.40
N TYR A 64 5.75 14.44 -1.26
CA TYR A 64 5.49 13.85 0.05
C TYR A 64 4.43 14.67 0.78
N CYS A 65 3.46 13.99 1.37
CA CYS A 65 2.51 14.60 2.29
C CYS A 65 2.75 14.10 3.71
N ASP A 66 2.85 15.02 4.67
CA ASP A 66 3.08 14.73 6.09
C ASP A 66 1.86 15.08 6.96
N CYS A 67 0.72 15.40 6.35
CA CYS A 67 -0.48 15.73 7.09
C CYS A 67 -0.97 14.55 7.92
N GLN A 68 -1.69 14.82 9.01
CA GLN A 68 -2.14 13.79 9.95
C GLN A 68 -2.99 12.70 9.30
N GLY A 69 -3.86 13.05 8.34
CA GLY A 69 -4.64 12.09 7.57
C GLY A 69 -3.76 11.13 6.79
N CYS A 70 -2.79 11.65 6.04
CA CYS A 70 -1.82 10.84 5.30
C CYS A 70 -0.99 9.94 6.22
N ARG A 71 -0.52 10.45 7.36
CA ARG A 71 0.24 9.64 8.32
C ARG A 71 -0.59 8.50 8.90
N ARG A 72 -1.85 8.75 9.24
CA ARG A 72 -2.76 7.73 9.77
C ARG A 72 -3.19 6.71 8.72
N ALA A 73 -3.47 7.17 7.50
CA ALA A 73 -3.90 6.31 6.40
C ALA A 73 -2.79 5.35 5.94
N THR A 74 -1.53 5.78 6.01
CA THR A 74 -0.38 4.99 5.53
C THR A 74 0.43 4.32 6.63
N GLY A 75 0.34 4.81 7.87
CA GLY A 75 1.26 4.42 8.96
C GLY A 75 2.67 4.99 8.80
N ALA A 76 2.95 5.82 7.79
CA ALA A 76 4.26 6.42 7.54
C ALA A 76 4.34 7.87 8.01
N LEU A 77 5.55 8.36 8.31
CA LEU A 77 5.77 9.77 8.66
C LEU A 77 5.47 10.72 7.49
N LYS A 78 5.72 10.27 6.26
CA LYS A 78 5.42 10.98 5.02
C LYS A 78 4.86 9.99 4.00
N ALA A 79 3.68 10.28 3.45
CA ALA A 79 3.09 9.50 2.37
C ALA A 79 3.67 9.98 1.02
N PRO A 80 4.34 9.11 0.24
CA PRO A 80 4.79 9.46 -1.10
C PRO A 80 3.63 9.34 -2.10
N PHE A 81 3.44 10.38 -2.90
CA PHE A 81 2.40 10.43 -3.93
C PHE A 81 2.99 10.69 -5.31
N VAL A 82 2.43 10.00 -6.31
CA VAL A 82 2.56 10.33 -7.74
C VAL A 82 1.20 10.82 -8.23
N THR A 83 1.14 12.09 -8.63
CA THR A 83 -0.08 12.69 -9.14
C THR A 83 -0.18 12.52 -10.65
N VAL A 84 -1.33 12.08 -11.12
CA VAL A 84 -1.67 11.89 -12.53
C VAL A 84 -3.08 12.41 -12.81
N ALA A 85 -3.44 12.56 -14.08
CA ALA A 85 -4.81 12.90 -14.44
C ALA A 85 -5.74 11.71 -14.16
N TRP A 86 -6.89 11.96 -13.52
CA TRP A 86 -7.90 10.96 -13.20
C TRP A 86 -8.41 10.22 -14.43
N LYS A 87 -8.58 10.94 -15.55
CA LYS A 87 -9.02 10.36 -16.83
C LYS A 87 -8.03 9.33 -17.41
N ASP A 88 -6.77 9.39 -17.00
CA ASP A 88 -5.71 8.53 -17.51
C ASP A 88 -5.50 7.30 -16.63
N LEU A 89 -6.10 7.25 -15.43
CA LEU A 89 -6.02 6.13 -14.50
C LEU A 89 -7.11 5.10 -14.79
N LYS A 90 -6.71 3.85 -15.00
CA LYS A 90 -7.61 2.70 -15.05
C LYS A 90 -7.25 1.73 -13.93
N VAL A 91 -8.26 1.30 -13.17
CA VAL A 91 -8.12 0.29 -12.12
C VAL A 91 -8.87 -0.97 -12.54
N SER A 92 -8.27 -2.12 -12.32
CA SER A 92 -8.79 -3.44 -12.66
C SER A 92 -8.67 -4.41 -11.49
N GLY A 93 -9.35 -5.56 -11.58
CA GLY A 93 -9.36 -6.58 -10.53
C GLY A 93 -10.42 -6.39 -9.43
N GLY A 94 -11.35 -5.47 -9.65
CA GLY A 94 -12.49 -5.19 -8.78
C GLY A 94 -12.62 -3.72 -8.41
N GLU A 95 -13.53 -3.42 -7.48
CA GLU A 95 -13.71 -2.06 -6.97
C GLU A 95 -12.83 -1.82 -5.73
N ALA A 96 -12.14 -0.68 -5.71
CA ALA A 96 -11.40 -0.23 -4.54
C ALA A 96 -12.37 0.25 -3.45
N ALA A 97 -12.13 -0.17 -2.20
CA ALA A 97 -12.89 0.28 -1.06
C ALA A 97 -12.67 1.78 -0.85
N LYS A 98 -13.75 2.55 -0.97
CA LYS A 98 -13.78 3.99 -0.76
C LYS A 98 -13.99 4.32 0.71
N PHE A 99 -13.16 5.20 1.26
CA PHE A 99 -13.34 5.80 2.58
C PHE A 99 -13.27 7.32 2.47
N GLN A 100 -14.24 8.01 3.07
CA GLN A 100 -14.28 9.46 3.11
C GLN A 100 -14.69 9.88 4.53
N MET A 101 -13.95 10.82 5.12
CA MET A 101 -14.34 11.38 6.39
C MET A 101 -15.39 12.48 6.20
N SER A 102 -16.33 12.59 7.15
CA SER A 102 -17.33 13.65 7.19
C SER A 102 -16.78 15.00 7.67
N GLY A 103 -15.53 15.03 8.16
CA GLY A 103 -14.83 16.23 8.61
C GLY A 103 -13.35 15.94 8.78
N GLY A 104 -12.58 16.92 9.27
CA GLY A 104 -11.14 16.79 9.44
C GLY A 104 -10.39 17.98 8.86
N LYS A 105 -9.11 17.79 8.55
CA LYS A 105 -8.26 18.82 7.94
C LYS A 105 -7.51 18.24 6.74
N LYS A 106 -7.15 19.09 5.78
CA LYS A 106 -6.34 18.72 4.61
C LYS A 106 -6.97 17.51 3.88
N CYS A 107 -6.20 16.43 3.66
CA CYS A 107 -6.62 15.28 2.87
C CYS A 107 -7.87 14.56 3.43
N ASP A 108 -8.11 14.58 4.75
CA ASP A 108 -9.30 13.96 5.35
C ASP A 108 -10.60 14.69 4.97
N ALA A 109 -10.54 16.02 4.87
CA ALA A 109 -11.71 16.85 4.54
C ALA A 109 -11.80 17.24 3.06
N ALA A 110 -10.79 16.90 2.26
CA ALA A 110 -10.65 17.39 0.89
C ALA A 110 -10.75 16.29 -0.18
N GLY A 111 -11.02 15.04 0.18
CA GLY A 111 -11.07 13.94 -0.77
C GLY A 111 -11.55 12.62 -0.18
N ALA A 112 -11.38 11.56 -0.97
CA ALA A 112 -11.66 10.18 -0.58
C ALA A 112 -10.44 9.30 -0.81
N TRP A 113 -10.24 8.35 0.10
CA TRP A 113 -9.19 7.34 0.08
C TRP A 113 -9.71 6.07 -0.58
N TYR A 114 -8.90 5.45 -1.42
CA TYR A 114 -9.23 4.22 -2.12
C TYR A 114 -8.18 3.16 -1.79
N SER A 115 -8.65 2.01 -1.32
CA SER A 115 -7.80 0.93 -0.81
C SER A 115 -8.28 -0.43 -1.28
N CYS A 116 -7.40 -1.43 -1.23
CA CYS A 116 -7.81 -2.79 -1.52
C CYS A 116 -8.72 -3.33 -0.40
N PRO A 117 -9.91 -3.89 -0.72
CA PRO A 117 -10.78 -4.46 0.30
C PRO A 117 -10.16 -5.70 0.98
N THR A 118 -9.24 -6.38 0.31
CA THR A 118 -8.62 -7.64 0.76
C THR A 118 -7.38 -7.42 1.61
N CYS A 119 -6.37 -6.73 1.10
CA CYS A 119 -5.10 -6.52 1.81
C CYS A 119 -4.98 -5.14 2.47
N ARG A 120 -5.99 -4.27 2.34
CA ARG A 120 -6.04 -2.91 2.91
C ARG A 120 -4.96 -1.94 2.42
N SER A 121 -4.10 -2.33 1.47
CA SER A 121 -3.13 -1.41 0.88
C SER A 121 -3.82 -0.17 0.31
N PRO A 122 -3.35 1.03 0.66
CA PRO A 122 -3.86 2.26 0.07
C PRO A 122 -3.35 2.37 -1.37
N LEU A 123 -4.24 2.60 -2.33
CA LEU A 123 -3.92 2.65 -3.76
C LEU A 123 -3.82 4.08 -4.28
N TYR A 124 -4.85 4.89 -3.98
CA TYR A 124 -4.83 6.30 -4.32
C TYR A 124 -5.75 7.14 -3.43
N TRP A 125 -5.50 8.44 -3.42
CA TRP A 125 -6.38 9.45 -2.87
C TRP A 125 -6.91 10.34 -3.99
N LYS A 126 -8.21 10.63 -3.98
CA LYS A 126 -8.85 11.50 -4.95
C LYS A 126 -9.46 12.71 -4.26
N GLY A 127 -8.98 13.89 -4.60
CA GLY A 127 -9.52 15.15 -4.09
C GLY A 127 -10.92 15.47 -4.65
N HIS A 128 -11.75 16.15 -3.85
CA HIS A 128 -13.11 16.57 -4.22
C HIS A 128 -13.14 17.58 -5.36
N LYS A 129 -12.08 18.39 -5.48
CA LYS A 129 -11.96 19.42 -6.51
C LYS A 129 -11.50 18.88 -7.88
N GLY A 130 -10.99 17.65 -7.95
CA GLY A 130 -9.93 17.34 -8.90
C GLY A 130 -10.25 16.33 -10.02
N GLU A 131 -9.87 16.76 -11.23
CA GLU A 131 -9.55 15.93 -12.41
C GLU A 131 -8.20 15.19 -12.26
N GLU A 132 -7.53 15.32 -11.12
CA GLU A 132 -6.29 14.63 -10.76
C GLU A 132 -6.54 13.58 -9.68
N VAL A 133 -5.58 12.67 -9.55
CA VAL A 133 -5.56 11.62 -8.54
C VAL A 133 -4.12 11.37 -8.07
N ASP A 134 -3.97 11.15 -6.77
CA ASP A 134 -2.69 10.91 -6.12
C ASP A 134 -2.52 9.41 -5.84
N LEU A 135 -1.67 8.73 -6.62
CA LEU A 135 -1.31 7.34 -6.42
C LEU A 135 -0.30 7.20 -5.29
N PHE A 136 -0.46 6.23 -4.39
CA PHE A 136 0.57 5.96 -3.39
C PHE A 136 1.78 5.33 -4.07
N ALA A 137 2.92 6.02 -4.04
CA ALA A 137 4.09 5.62 -4.82
C ALA A 137 4.64 4.23 -4.43
N GLY A 138 4.39 3.78 -3.20
CA GLY A 138 4.78 2.44 -2.74
C GLY A 138 4.02 1.28 -3.41
N THR A 139 3.02 1.58 -4.24
CA THR A 139 2.27 0.59 -5.03
C THR A 139 2.71 0.48 -6.48
N LEU A 140 3.63 1.35 -6.92
CA LEU A 140 4.15 1.36 -8.29
C LEU A 140 5.02 0.12 -8.54
N ASP A 141 4.90 -0.46 -9.73
CA ASP A 141 5.76 -1.58 -10.13
C ASP A 141 7.21 -1.11 -10.42
N ASP A 142 7.39 0.09 -10.97
CA ASP A 142 8.70 0.74 -11.13
C ASP A 142 8.84 1.96 -10.20
N ALA A 143 9.63 1.80 -9.14
CA ALA A 143 9.92 2.86 -8.18
C ALA A 143 10.67 4.06 -8.79
N LYS A 144 11.33 3.90 -9.96
CA LYS A 144 12.05 4.99 -10.64
C LYS A 144 11.13 6.09 -11.15
N VAL A 145 9.82 5.82 -11.26
CA VAL A 145 8.80 6.83 -11.61
C VAL A 145 8.74 7.94 -10.55
N PHE A 146 9.03 7.62 -9.28
CA PHE A 146 8.96 8.58 -8.19
C PHE A 146 10.23 9.45 -8.12
N VAL A 147 10.17 10.63 -8.73
CA VAL A 147 11.24 11.63 -8.71
C VAL A 147 10.70 12.95 -8.17
N VAL A 148 11.07 13.29 -6.94
CA VAL A 148 10.75 14.59 -6.33
C VAL A 148 11.70 15.64 -6.90
N LYS A 149 11.13 16.64 -7.57
CA LYS A 149 11.89 17.80 -8.04
C LYS A 149 12.18 18.73 -6.84
N PRO A 150 13.38 19.35 -6.77
CA PRO A 150 13.73 20.30 -5.72
C PRO A 150 12.74 21.47 -5.61
#